data_AF-A0AAJ5JL51-F1
#
_entry.id   AF-A0AAJ5JL51-F1
#
_cell.length_a   1.000
_cell.length_b   1.000
_cell.length_c   1.000
_cell.angle_alpha   90.00
_cell.angle_beta   90.00
_cell.angle_gamma   90.00
#
_symmetry.space_group_name_H-M   'P 1'
#
loop_
_entity.id
_entity.type
_entity.pdbx_description
1 polymer ?
#
loop_
_entity_poly.entity_id
_entity_poly.type
_entity_poly.pdbx_seq_one_letter_code
_entity_poly.pdbx_strand_id
1 'polypeptide(L)'
;MTTSLGIATLCGSFIFPFMIRMSWGKMVDNWGPIGGWMAALFIVGTAWCLNHGISTPMITQSGAAWVDQGLAAGVGVWVASSIVGGNIKKSIPKVVAAILAGIVGGFLLSLFL
;
A
#
# COMPACT_ATOMS: atom_id res chain seq x y z
N MET A 1 -13.85 3.88 -16.65
CA MET A 1 -13.79 2.70 -15.75
C MET A 1 -15.20 2.16 -15.58
N THR A 2 -15.38 0.84 -15.67
CA THR A 2 -16.69 0.21 -15.40
C THR A 2 -16.90 0.04 -13.90
N THR A 3 -18.15 -0.12 -13.46
CA THR A 3 -18.47 -0.37 -12.04
C THR A 3 -17.74 -1.60 -11.50
N SER A 4 -17.63 -2.68 -12.28
CA SER A 4 -16.92 -3.89 -11.88
C SER A 4 -15.44 -3.65 -11.62
N LEU A 5 -14.78 -2.85 -12.48
CA LEU A 5 -13.37 -2.46 -12.29
C LEU A 5 -13.17 -1.56 -11.06
N GLY A 6 -14.13 -0.69 -10.78
CA GLY A 6 -14.14 0.12 -9.56
C GLY A 6 -14.23 -0.73 -8.29
N ILE A 7 -15.13 -1.72 -8.27
CA ILE A 7 -15.29 -2.64 -7.15
C ILE A 7 -14.03 -3.49 -6.97
N ALA A 8 -13.48 -4.04 -8.05
CA ALA A 8 -12.22 -4.80 -8.00
C ALA A 8 -11.08 -3.96 -7.41
N THR A 9 -10.98 -2.69 -7.83
CA THR A 9 -9.94 -1.77 -7.33
C THR A 9 -10.11 -1.49 -5.85
N LEU A 10 -11.34 -1.28 -5.38
CA LEU A 10 -11.65 -1.11 -3.96
C LEU A 10 -11.22 -2.34 -3.14
N CYS A 11 -11.61 -3.54 -3.59
CA CYS A 11 -11.28 -4.79 -2.90
C CYS A 11 -9.76 -5.05 -2.90
N GLY A 12 -9.09 -4.87 -4.04
CA GLY A 12 -7.64 -5.05 -4.15
C GLY A 12 -6.86 -4.06 -3.27
N SER A 13 -7.31 -2.81 -3.25
CA SER A 13 -6.78 -1.76 -2.37
C SER A 13 -7.03 -2.06 -0.88
N PHE A 14 -8.11 -2.75 -0.53
CA PHE A 14 -8.38 -3.13 0.86
C PHE A 14 -7.53 -4.32 1.34
N ILE A 15 -7.37 -5.35 0.50
CA ILE A 15 -6.68 -6.60 0.86
C ILE A 15 -5.27 -6.32 1.41
N PHE A 16 -4.52 -5.45 0.75
CA PHE A 16 -3.14 -5.20 1.12
C PHE A 16 -2.96 -4.59 2.54
N PRO A 17 -3.53 -3.42 2.88
CA PRO A 17 -3.46 -2.88 4.24
C PRO A 17 -4.11 -3.78 5.30
N PHE A 18 -5.15 -4.54 4.94
CA PHE A 18 -5.76 -5.52 5.84
C PHE A 18 -4.74 -6.61 6.23
N MET A 19 -4.07 -7.21 5.25
CA MET A 19 -3.07 -8.25 5.51
C MET A 19 -1.88 -7.73 6.33
N ILE A 20 -1.42 -6.49 6.06
CA ILE A 20 -0.38 -5.83 6.87
C ILE A 20 -0.82 -5.79 8.34
N ARG A 21 -2.03 -5.30 8.62
CA ARG A 21 -2.54 -5.17 10.00
C ARG A 21 -2.70 -6.48 10.73
N MET A 22 -3.19 -7.50 10.04
CA MET A 22 -3.54 -8.76 10.68
C MET A 22 -2.32 -9.62 10.99
N SER A 23 -1.26 -9.50 10.18
CA SER A 23 -0.18 -10.48 10.14
C SER A 23 1.22 -9.89 10.37
N TRP A 24 1.54 -8.73 9.78
CA TRP A 24 2.94 -8.27 9.73
C TRP A 24 3.55 -8.10 11.12
N GLY A 25 2.86 -7.39 12.03
CA GLY A 25 3.35 -7.19 13.40
C GLY A 25 3.64 -8.52 14.10
N LYS A 26 2.69 -9.46 14.05
CA LYS A 26 2.82 -10.79 14.66
C LYS A 26 3.97 -11.61 14.07
N MET A 27 4.23 -11.48 12.76
CA MET A 27 5.37 -12.15 12.13
C MET A 27 6.69 -11.61 12.68
N VAL A 28 6.81 -10.29 12.86
CA VAL A 28 7.98 -9.66 13.46
C VAL A 28 8.11 -10.03 14.94
N ASP A 29 7.02 -9.98 15.69
CA ASP A 29 7.01 -10.30 17.13
C ASP A 29 7.45 -11.75 17.40
N ASN A 30 7.01 -12.69 16.57
CA ASN A 30 7.28 -14.12 16.76
C ASN A 30 8.59 -14.59 16.12
N TRP A 31 8.99 -14.01 14.98
CA TRP A 31 10.15 -14.48 14.21
C TRP A 31 11.32 -13.48 14.22
N GLY A 32 11.17 -12.34 14.89
CA GLY A 32 12.17 -11.27 14.91
C GLY A 32 12.32 -10.59 13.54
N PRO A 33 13.51 -10.06 13.22
CA PRO A 33 13.74 -9.34 11.96
C PRO A 33 13.39 -10.13 10.70
N ILE A 34 13.59 -11.46 10.70
CA ILE A 34 13.22 -12.30 9.56
C ILE A 34 11.71 -12.26 9.28
N GLY A 35 10.88 -12.04 10.30
CA GLY A 35 9.45 -11.84 10.15
C GLY A 35 9.10 -10.65 9.25
N GLY A 36 9.88 -9.58 9.30
CA GLY A 36 9.71 -8.42 8.42
C GLY A 36 10.04 -8.75 6.97
N TRP A 37 11.12 -9.50 6.72
CA TRP A 37 11.49 -9.97 5.38
C TRP A 37 10.45 -10.92 4.81
N MET A 38 9.95 -11.85 5.62
CA MET A 38 8.89 -12.78 5.23
C MET A 38 7.58 -12.04 4.96
N ALA A 39 7.23 -11.05 5.78
CA ALA A 39 6.05 -10.22 5.54
C ALA A 39 6.19 -9.41 4.23
N ALA A 40 7.36 -8.84 3.97
CA ALA A 40 7.64 -8.16 2.70
C ALA A 40 7.45 -9.11 1.51
N LEU A 41 8.05 -10.31 1.54
CA LEU A 41 7.90 -11.27 0.44
C LEU A 41 6.46 -11.75 0.27
N PHE A 42 5.85 -12.29 1.33
CA PHE A 42 4.58 -13.00 1.21
C PHE A 42 3.37 -12.07 1.25
N ILE A 43 3.37 -11.02 2.07
CA ILE A 43 2.24 -10.07 2.11
C ILE A 43 2.32 -9.12 0.92
N VAL A 44 3.44 -8.40 0.76
CA VAL A 44 3.55 -7.41 -0.32
C VAL A 44 3.60 -8.09 -1.68
N GLY A 45 4.39 -9.16 -1.84
CA GLY A 45 4.51 -9.88 -3.11
C GLY A 45 3.21 -10.53 -3.57
N THR A 46 2.49 -11.24 -2.68
CA THR A 46 1.22 -11.87 -3.06
C THR A 46 0.14 -10.83 -3.35
N ALA A 47 0.04 -9.76 -2.52
CA ALA A 47 -0.87 -8.66 -2.81
C ALA A 47 -0.52 -7.97 -4.13
N TRP A 48 0.76 -7.81 -4.45
CA TRP A 48 1.20 -7.28 -5.73
C TRP A 48 0.77 -8.16 -6.90
N CYS A 49 0.93 -9.48 -6.79
CA CYS A 49 0.48 -10.40 -7.83
C CYS A 49 -1.01 -10.23 -8.13
N LEU A 50 -1.85 -10.14 -7.09
CA LEU A 50 -3.30 -9.91 -7.25
C LEU A 50 -3.62 -8.51 -7.82
N ASN A 51 -2.95 -7.48 -7.31
CA ASN A 51 -3.26 -6.10 -7.62
C ASN A 51 -2.67 -5.64 -8.96
N HIS A 52 -1.60 -6.25 -9.43
CA HIS A 52 -0.82 -5.80 -10.60
C HIS A 52 -0.21 -6.93 -11.44
N GLY A 53 0.18 -8.06 -10.83
CA GLY A 53 1.01 -9.07 -11.50
C GLY A 53 0.27 -10.08 -12.40
N ILE A 54 -1.04 -10.27 -12.21
CA ILE A 54 -1.86 -11.15 -13.06
C ILE A 54 -2.39 -10.42 -14.30
N SER A 55 -2.82 -11.17 -15.31
CA SER A 55 -3.35 -10.63 -16.57
C SER A 55 -4.62 -9.78 -16.41
N THR A 56 -5.41 -10.04 -15.37
CA THR A 56 -6.61 -9.27 -15.01
C THR A 56 -6.47 -8.74 -13.58
N PRO A 57 -5.66 -7.68 -13.38
CA PRO A 57 -5.32 -7.19 -12.05
C PRO A 57 -6.52 -6.57 -11.34
N MET A 58 -6.53 -6.63 -10.01
CA MET A 58 -7.62 -6.03 -9.20
C MET A 58 -7.56 -4.50 -9.21
N ILE A 59 -6.37 -3.90 -9.10
CA ILE A 59 -6.22 -2.44 -9.16
C ILE A 59 -6.13 -2.03 -10.63
N THR A 60 -7.19 -1.37 -11.10
CA THR A 60 -7.27 -0.89 -12.47
C THR A 60 -6.22 0.20 -12.71
N GLN A 61 -5.38 0.00 -13.71
CA GLN A 61 -4.45 1.01 -14.21
C GLN A 61 -5.08 1.78 -15.37
N SER A 62 -4.88 3.09 -15.43
CA SER A 62 -5.33 3.90 -16.56
C SER A 62 -4.45 5.13 -16.75
N GLY A 63 -4.12 5.44 -18.01
CA GLY A 63 -3.29 6.58 -18.34
C GLY A 63 -1.79 6.32 -18.08
N ALA A 64 -1.01 7.40 -18.06
CA ALA A 64 0.44 7.35 -17.90
C ALA A 64 0.89 7.19 -16.44
N ALA A 65 0.02 7.53 -15.47
CA ALA A 65 0.34 7.43 -14.06
C ALA A 65 0.00 6.04 -13.51
N TRP A 66 1.00 5.38 -12.92
CA TRP A 66 0.81 4.11 -12.23
C TRP A 66 0.14 4.30 -10.87
N VAL A 67 -0.94 3.57 -10.61
CA VAL A 67 -1.63 3.54 -9.33
C VAL A 67 -0.99 2.47 -8.45
N ASP A 68 -0.12 2.88 -7.55
CA ASP A 68 0.68 2.00 -6.68
C ASP A 68 -0.10 1.51 -5.45
N GLN A 69 -0.08 0.20 -5.16
CA GLN A 69 -0.72 -0.36 -3.96
C GLN A 69 -0.12 0.13 -2.62
N GLY A 70 1.07 0.73 -2.63
CA GLY A 70 1.67 1.42 -1.49
C GLY A 70 0.83 2.61 -1.01
N LEU A 71 0.10 3.29 -1.91
CA LEU A 71 -0.90 4.28 -1.51
C LEU A 71 -2.00 3.63 -0.67
N ALA A 72 -2.49 2.46 -1.11
CA ALA A 72 -3.51 1.71 -0.39
C ALA A 72 -3.01 1.25 0.99
N ALA A 73 -1.76 0.77 1.10
CA ALA A 73 -1.14 0.48 2.39
C ALA A 73 -1.06 1.71 3.29
N GLY A 74 -0.56 2.83 2.77
CA GLY A 74 -0.43 4.08 3.50
C GLY A 74 -1.77 4.57 4.05
N VAL A 75 -2.78 4.67 3.20
CA VAL A 75 -4.13 5.12 3.59
C VAL A 75 -4.78 4.12 4.55
N GLY A 76 -4.83 2.83 4.20
CA GLY A 76 -5.53 1.82 4.99
C GLY A 76 -4.92 1.63 6.39
N VAL A 77 -3.59 1.58 6.48
CA VAL A 77 -2.90 1.50 7.78
C VAL A 77 -3.09 2.80 8.56
N TRP A 78 -3.00 3.97 7.93
CA TRP A 78 -3.18 5.25 8.64
C TRP A 78 -4.61 5.42 9.18
N VAL A 79 -5.64 5.17 8.37
CA VAL A 79 -7.05 5.26 8.76
C VAL A 79 -7.37 4.28 9.88
N ALA A 80 -6.99 3.02 9.74
CA ALA A 80 -7.27 2.07 10.82
C ALA A 80 -6.46 2.37 12.08
N SER A 81 -5.35 3.13 12.00
CA SER A 81 -4.57 3.56 13.17
C SER A 81 -5.27 4.70 13.88
N SER A 82 -5.84 5.64 13.14
CA SER A 82 -6.61 6.74 13.74
C SER A 82 -7.86 6.22 14.46
N ILE A 83 -8.53 5.20 13.92
CA ILE A 83 -9.72 4.59 14.53
C ILE A 83 -9.40 3.90 15.86
N VAL A 84 -8.24 3.24 15.99
CA VAL A 84 -7.86 2.51 17.22
C VAL A 84 -7.07 3.35 18.23
N GLY A 85 -7.15 4.69 18.14
CA GLY A 85 -6.54 5.60 19.11
C GLY A 85 -5.12 6.08 18.77
N GLY A 86 -4.65 5.87 17.54
CA GLY A 86 -3.40 6.42 17.05
C GLY A 86 -3.40 7.96 17.03
N ASN A 87 -2.25 8.56 17.33
CA ASN A 87 -2.14 10.03 17.39
C ASN A 87 -1.98 10.64 15.99
N ILE A 88 -3.09 11.10 15.42
CA ILE A 88 -3.14 11.74 14.10
C ILE A 88 -2.18 12.93 14.04
N LYS A 89 -2.22 13.83 15.03
CA LYS A 89 -1.40 15.06 15.04
C LYS A 89 0.10 14.75 14.96
N LYS A 90 0.58 13.72 15.67
CA LYS A 90 1.97 13.25 15.59
C LYS A 90 2.31 12.57 14.26
N SER A 91 1.32 12.03 13.55
CA SER A 91 1.53 11.38 12.26
C SER A 91 1.58 12.36 11.07
N ILE A 92 0.94 13.53 11.17
CA ILE A 92 0.85 14.51 10.07
C ILE A 92 2.22 14.88 9.48
N PRO A 93 3.27 15.19 10.27
CA PRO A 93 4.58 15.50 9.69
C PRO A 93 5.15 14.35 8.83
N LYS A 94 4.90 13.10 9.23
CA LYS A 94 5.34 11.91 8.48
C LYS A 94 4.55 11.73 7.19
N VAL A 95 3.24 12.00 7.21
CA VAL A 95 2.39 11.98 6.02
C VAL A 95 2.83 13.06 5.03
N VAL A 96 3.08 14.28 5.51
CA VAL A 96 3.61 15.37 4.67
C VAL A 96 4.97 15.00 4.07
N ALA A 97 5.89 14.47 4.87
CA ALA A 97 7.18 14.01 4.38
C ALA A 97 7.05 12.93 3.31
N ALA A 98 6.13 11.97 3.48
CA ALA A 98 5.87 10.93 2.48
C ALA A 98 5.31 11.50 1.16
N ILE A 99 4.41 12.48 1.23
CA ILE A 99 3.87 13.17 0.04
C ILE A 99 4.99 13.94 -0.68
N LEU A 100 5.80 14.71 0.05
CA LEU A 100 6.93 15.44 -0.51
C LEU A 100 7.96 14.50 -1.15
N ALA A 101 8.29 13.38 -0.50
CA ALA A 101 9.16 12.37 -1.06
C ALA A 101 8.58 11.73 -2.33
N GLY A 102 7.27 11.47 -2.36
CA GLY A 102 6.58 10.98 -3.56
C GLY A 102 6.64 11.97 -4.72
N ILE A 103 6.48 13.28 -4.46
CA ILE A 103 6.62 14.35 -5.46
C ILE A 103 8.06 14.39 -5.99
N VAL A 104 9.06 14.34 -5.10
CA VAL A 104 10.48 14.31 -5.51
C VAL A 104 10.77 13.06 -6.34
N GLY A 105 10.27 11.90 -5.94
CA GLY A 105 10.40 10.65 -6.70
C GLY A 105 9.78 10.77 -8.10
N GLY A 106 8.55 11.29 -8.18
CA GLY A 106 7.87 11.54 -9.47
C GLY A 106 8.63 12.51 -10.36
N PHE A 107 9.18 13.59 -9.79
CA PHE A 107 10.04 14.52 -10.52
C PHE A 107 11.30 13.83 -11.05
N LEU A 108 12.00 13.05 -10.23
CA LEU A 108 13.19 12.31 -10.67
C LEU A 108 12.88 11.35 -11.81
N LEU A 109 11.75 10.64 -11.74
CA LEU A 109 11.29 9.76 -12.81
C LEU A 109 11.02 10.52 -14.12
N SER A 110 10.45 11.73 -14.04
CA SER A 110 10.17 12.57 -15.22
C SER A 110 11.41 13.05 -15.99
N LEU A 111 12.61 12.88 -15.42
CA LEU A 111 13.86 13.24 -16.08
C LEU A 111 14.32 12.20 -17.11
N PHE A 112 13.77 10.98 -17.08
CA PHE A 112 14.24 9.88 -17.94
C PHE A 112 13.16 8.89 -18.41
N LEU A 113 11.94 8.97 -17.87
CA LEU A 113 10.74 8.27 -18.37
C LEU A 113 9.86 9.24 -19.16
#